data_AF-A0A0Q8P573-F1
#
_entry.id   AF-A0A0Q8P573-F1
#
_cell.length_a   1.000
_cell.length_b   1.000
_cell.length_c   1.000
_cell.angle_alpha   90.00
_cell.angle_beta   90.00
_cell.angle_gamma   90.00
#
_symmetry.space_group_name_H-M   'P 1'
#
loop_
_entity.id
_entity.type
_entity.pdbx_description
1 polymer ?
#
loop_
_entity_poly.entity_id
_entity_poly.type
_entity_poly.pdbx_seq_one_letter_code
_entity_poly.pdbx_strand_id
1 'polypeptide(L)'
;MAVELVERTAAGVRFHARVRATAAAYSRCGHVSSRVHGRYVRRLADAAIGGVRAVIELMVRRFRCENPACPAVTFVEQVDGLTTPHARRTPLLWRR
;
A
#
# COMPACT_ATOMS: atom_id res chain seq x y z
N MET A 1 -3.62 -8.82 0.85
CA MET A 1 -2.95 -8.41 -0.41
C MET A 1 -2.62 -9.65 -1.21
N ALA A 2 -2.50 -9.56 -2.53
CA ALA A 2 -1.92 -10.63 -3.34
C ALA A 2 -0.83 -10.06 -4.27
N VAL A 3 0.25 -10.81 -4.43
CA VAL A 3 1.23 -10.60 -5.49
C VAL A 3 0.69 -11.27 -6.75
N GLU A 4 0.69 -10.54 -7.85
CA GLU A 4 0.16 -11.00 -9.15
C GLU A 4 1.27 -11.37 -10.11
N LEU A 5 2.41 -10.68 -10.02
CA LEU A 5 3.57 -10.92 -10.85
C LEU A 5 4.85 -10.60 -10.07
N VAL A 6 5.89 -11.40 -10.32
CA VAL A 6 7.24 -11.16 -9.84
C VAL A 6 8.17 -11.10 -11.03
N GLU A 7 8.90 -10.00 -11.16
CA GLU A 7 9.82 -9.76 -12.26
C GLU A 7 11.25 -9.59 -11.73
N ARG A 8 12.20 -10.23 -12.42
CA ARG A 8 13.61 -9.89 -12.25
C ARG A 8 13.96 -8.76 -13.22
N THR A 9 14.58 -7.72 -12.69
CA THR A 9 14.99 -6.52 -13.41
C THR A 9 16.49 -6.32 -13.27
N ALA A 10 17.09 -5.47 -14.10
CA ALA A 10 18.49 -5.07 -13.92
C ALA A 10 18.76 -4.44 -12.54
N ALA A 11 17.75 -3.80 -11.93
CA ALA A 11 17.88 -3.12 -10.64
C ALA A 11 17.53 -4.00 -9.42
N GLY A 12 17.16 -5.27 -9.63
CA GLY A 12 16.75 -6.21 -8.59
C GLY A 12 15.39 -6.87 -8.87
N VAL A 13 14.68 -7.29 -7.82
CA VAL A 13 13.37 -7.95 -7.94
C VAL A 13 12.24 -6.94 -7.74
N ARG A 14 11.24 -6.99 -8.61
CA ARG A 14 10.00 -6.21 -8.51
C ARG A 14 8.81 -7.12 -8.28
N PHE A 15 8.01 -6.80 -7.27
CA PHE A 15 6.73 -7.43 -7.00
C PHE A 15 5.61 -6.50 -7.44
N HIS A 16 4.71 -7.00 -8.28
CA HIS A 16 3.46 -6.32 -8.60
C HIS A 16 2.36 -6.90 -7.73
N ALA A 17 1.70 -6.05 -6.95
CA ALA A 17 0.72 -6.49 -5.99
C ALA A 17 -0.53 -5.61 -5.98
N ARG A 18 -1.65 -6.18 -5.53
CA ARG A 18 -2.87 -5.43 -5.24
C ARG A 18 -3.56 -5.89 -3.97
N VAL A 19 -4.38 -5.01 -3.39
CA VAL A 19 -5.24 -5.37 -2.28
C VAL A 19 -6.51 -6.04 -2.81
N ARG A 20 -6.87 -7.20 -2.24
CA ARG A 20 -8.06 -7.98 -2.61
C ARG A 20 -9.31 -7.65 -1.79
N ALA A 21 -9.15 -7.12 -0.58
CA ALA A 21 -10.27 -6.69 0.25
C ALA A 21 -11.15 -5.71 -0.53
N THR A 22 -12.46 -5.67 -0.33
CA THR A 22 -13.35 -4.76 -1.09
C THR A 22 -13.50 -3.38 -0.45
N ALA A 23 -13.15 -3.27 0.84
CA ALA A 23 -13.22 -2.05 1.65
C ALA A 23 -11.96 -1.90 2.50
N ALA A 24 -11.77 -0.70 3.08
CA ALA A 24 -10.70 -0.42 4.04
C ALA A 24 -11.18 0.52 5.13
N ALA A 25 -10.63 0.38 6.34
CA ALA A 25 -10.85 1.31 7.45
C ALA A 25 -9.89 2.50 7.35
N TYR A 26 -10.37 3.71 7.65
CA TYR A 26 -9.47 4.85 7.79
C TYR A 26 -8.82 4.84 9.18
N SER A 27 -7.48 4.88 9.24
CA SER A 27 -6.75 4.79 10.52
C SER A 27 -7.03 5.93 11.50
N ARG A 28 -7.52 7.09 11.05
CA ARG A 28 -7.80 8.22 11.97
C ARG A 28 -9.20 8.20 12.58
N CYS A 29 -10.22 7.74 11.85
CA CYS A 29 -11.60 7.76 12.34
C CYS A 29 -12.26 6.37 12.43
N GLY A 30 -11.57 5.31 12.02
CA GLY A 30 -12.05 3.92 12.04
C GLY A 30 -13.10 3.59 10.98
N HIS A 31 -13.67 4.58 10.28
CA HIS A 31 -14.74 4.34 9.33
C HIS A 31 -14.28 3.45 8.17
N VAL A 32 -15.04 2.38 7.93
CA VAL A 32 -14.82 1.45 6.82
C VAL A 32 -15.55 1.98 5.59
N SER A 33 -14.83 2.13 4.48
CA SER A 33 -15.41 2.57 3.21
C SER A 33 -15.06 1.59 2.08
N SER A 34 -16.04 1.32 1.24
CA SER A 34 -15.91 0.61 -0.05
C SER A 34 -15.96 1.58 -1.25
N ARG A 35 -16.24 2.87 -1.01
CA ARG A 35 -16.43 3.88 -2.07
C ARG A 35 -15.11 4.39 -2.61
N VAL A 36 -14.65 3.78 -3.71
CA VAL A 36 -13.38 4.14 -4.36
C VAL A 36 -13.49 5.50 -5.05
N HIS A 37 -12.60 6.43 -4.69
CA HIS A 37 -12.38 7.70 -5.38
C HIS A 37 -11.35 7.58 -6.52
N GLY A 38 -10.37 6.68 -6.39
CA GLY A 38 -9.40 6.41 -7.44
C GLY A 38 -8.43 5.30 -7.08
N ARG A 39 -7.57 4.93 -8.04
CA ARG A 39 -6.51 3.93 -7.87
C ARG A 39 -5.19 4.50 -8.36
N TYR A 40 -4.10 4.10 -7.73
CA TYR A 40 -2.75 4.42 -8.21
C TYR A 40 -1.73 3.42 -7.68
N VAL A 41 -0.55 3.40 -8.27
CA VAL A 41 0.55 2.51 -7.84
C VAL A 41 1.44 3.25 -6.83
N ARG A 42 1.67 2.63 -5.68
CA ARG A 42 2.72 3.02 -4.74
C ARG A 42 3.94 2.14 -4.94
N ARG A 43 5.09 2.77 -5.10
CA ARG A 43 6.39 2.08 -5.16
C ARG A 43 7.07 2.14 -3.79
N LEU A 44 7.32 0.97 -3.20
CA LEU A 44 7.96 0.81 -1.90
C LEU A 44 9.27 0.05 -2.07
N ALA A 45 10.36 0.58 -1.53
CA ALA A 45 11.57 -0.20 -1.36
C ALA A 45 11.41 -1.13 -0.14
N ASP A 46 11.87 -2.37 -0.27
CA ASP A 46 11.79 -3.38 0.79
C ASP A 46 13.18 -3.91 1.16
N ALA A 47 13.25 -4.72 2.21
CA ALA A 47 14.46 -5.44 2.59
C ALA A 47 14.95 -6.30 1.42
N ALA A 48 16.28 -6.41 1.27
CA ALA A 48 16.87 -7.20 0.20
C ALA A 48 16.53 -8.68 0.37
N ILE A 49 16.26 -9.37 -0.74
CA ILE A 49 15.99 -10.81 -0.77
C ILE A 49 17.18 -11.48 -1.45
N GLY A 50 17.90 -12.34 -0.73
CA GLY A 50 19.10 -13.00 -1.25
C GLY A 50 20.20 -12.02 -1.68
N GLY A 51 20.34 -10.90 -0.97
CA GLY A 51 21.30 -9.84 -1.31
C GLY A 51 20.87 -8.93 -2.47
N VAL A 52 19.72 -9.16 -3.09
CA VAL A 52 19.21 -8.38 -4.21
C VAL A 52 18.17 -7.37 -3.72
N ARG A 53 18.23 -6.14 -4.25
CA ARG A 53 17.25 -5.09 -3.95
C ARG A 53 15.83 -5.57 -4.30
N ALA A 54 14.89 -5.37 -3.38
CA ALA A 54 13.48 -5.65 -3.59
C ALA A 54 12.65 -4.36 -3.65
N VAL A 55 11.69 -4.32 -4.58
CA VAL A 55 10.73 -3.23 -4.73
C VAL A 55 9.33 -3.81 -4.87
N ILE A 56 8.36 -3.23 -4.18
CA ILE A 56 6.95 -3.57 -4.29
C ILE A 56 6.23 -2.42 -5.01
N GLU A 57 5.62 -2.71 -6.15
CA GLU A 57 4.67 -1.85 -6.85
C GLU A 57 3.26 -2.29 -6.49
N LEU A 58 2.69 -1.61 -5.50
CA LEU A 58 1.38 -1.92 -4.93
C LEU A 58 0.32 -1.01 -5.54
N MET A 59 -0.63 -1.59 -6.29
CA MET A 59 -1.85 -0.88 -6.66
C MET A 59 -2.73 -0.70 -5.41
N VAL A 60 -2.91 0.56 -5.02
CA VAL A 60 -3.75 0.98 -3.89
C VAL A 60 -4.96 1.76 -4.36
N ARG A 61 -6.03 1.70 -3.58
CA ARG A 61 -7.22 2.53 -3.71
C ARG A 61 -7.18 3.70 -2.74
N ARG A 62 -7.67 4.82 -3.23
CA ARG A 62 -8.09 5.96 -2.45
C ARG A 62 -9.61 5.87 -2.30
N PHE A 63 -10.10 5.77 -1.08
CA PHE A 63 -11.51 5.70 -0.71
C PHE A 63 -12.04 7.08 -0.31
N ARG A 64 -13.35 7.32 -0.46
CA ARG A 64 -14.05 8.45 0.16
C ARG A 64 -14.41 8.08 1.60
N CYS A 65 -14.15 8.96 2.56
CA CYS A 65 -14.67 8.77 3.92
C CYS A 65 -16.12 9.26 3.95
N GLU A 66 -17.05 8.43 4.39
CA GLU A 66 -18.48 8.78 4.48
C GLU A 66 -18.90 9.13 5.92
N ASN A 67 -17.94 9.19 6.85
CA ASN A 67 -18.18 9.70 8.20
C ASN A 67 -18.25 11.25 8.17
N PRO A 68 -19.40 11.87 8.44
CA PRO A 68 -19.57 13.33 8.38
C PRO A 68 -18.77 14.08 9.46
N ALA A 69 -18.42 13.43 10.57
CA ALA A 69 -17.57 14.01 11.61
C ALA A 69 -16.07 13.92 11.28
N CYS A 70 -15.70 13.22 10.20
CA CYS A 70 -14.32 13.07 9.79
C CYS A 70 -13.90 14.20 8.84
N PRO A 71 -12.87 15.00 9.15
CA PRO A 71 -12.44 16.09 8.27
C PRO A 71 -11.78 15.60 6.97
N ALA A 72 -11.33 14.35 6.93
CA ALA A 72 -10.72 13.78 5.73
C ALA A 72 -11.81 13.37 4.73
N VAL A 73 -11.81 13.99 3.53
CA VAL A 73 -12.72 13.63 2.43
C VAL A 73 -12.34 12.30 1.77
N THR A 74 -11.05 12.01 1.70
CA THR A 74 -10.53 10.74 1.15
C THR A 74 -9.39 10.21 1.99
N PHE A 75 -9.17 8.90 1.91
CA PHE A 75 -8.02 8.24 2.50
C PHE A 75 -7.51 7.13 1.59
N VAL A 76 -6.22 6.81 1.70
CA VAL A 76 -5.61 5.72 0.95
C VAL A 76 -5.59 4.49 1.82
N GLU A 77 -6.02 3.35 1.29
CA GLU A 77 -5.97 2.10 2.02
C GLU A 77 -4.54 1.78 2.48
N GLN A 78 -4.44 1.23 3.68
CA GLN A 78 -3.18 0.72 4.22
C GLN A 78 -3.26 -0.81 4.30
N VAL A 79 -2.14 -1.46 4.03
CA VAL A 79 -1.90 -2.87 4.29
C VAL A 79 -1.03 -2.95 5.54
N ASP A 80 -1.56 -3.55 6.59
CA ASP A 80 -0.86 -3.71 7.87
C ASP A 80 0.49 -4.40 7.68
N GLY A 81 1.52 -3.90 8.37
CA GLY A 81 2.90 -4.39 8.26
C GLY A 81 3.64 -4.01 6.97
N LEU A 82 2.96 -3.47 5.96
CA LEU A 82 3.56 -3.15 4.66
C LEU A 82 3.58 -1.66 4.34
N THR A 83 2.47 -0.96 4.60
CA THR A 83 2.32 0.45 4.24
C THR A 83 2.08 1.31 5.45
N THR A 84 2.68 2.49 5.47
CA THR A 84 2.26 3.61 6.30
C THR A 84 2.03 4.85 5.43
N PRO A 85 1.28 5.86 5.92
CA PRO A 85 1.07 7.09 5.18
C PRO A 85 2.39 7.73 4.73
N HIS A 86 2.44 8.17 3.47
CA HIS A 86 3.60 8.84 2.83
C HIS A 86 4.90 8.03 2.72
N ALA A 87 5.01 6.86 3.36
CA ALA A 87 6.23 6.07 3.29
C ALA A 87 6.51 5.56 1.88
N ARG A 88 7.81 5.57 1.53
CA ARG A 88 8.38 5.01 0.29
C ARG A 88 9.21 3.74 0.55
N ARG A 89 9.18 3.25 1.79
CA ARG A 89 9.91 2.08 2.27
C ARG A 89 8.99 1.26 3.15
N THR A 90 9.08 -0.06 3.08
CA THR A 90 8.38 -0.96 4.00
C THR A 90 8.95 -0.81 5.42
N PRO A 91 8.17 -1.13 6.47
CA PRO A 91 8.66 -1.14 7.84
C PRO A 91 9.89 -2.04 8.07
N LEU A 92 10.01 -3.14 7.31
CA LEU A 92 11.16 -4.04 7.39
C LEU A 92 12.48 -3.35 7.01
N LEU A 93 12.44 -2.46 6.02
CA LEU A 93 13.62 -1.70 5.59
C LEU A 93 13.97 -0.52 6.53
N TRP A 94 13.12 -0.18 7.50
CA TRP A 94 13.42 0.90 8.45
C TRP A 94 14.37 0.46 9.56
N ARG A 95 14.33 -0.83 9.92
CA ARG A 95 15.21 -1.40 10.93
C ARG A 95 16.60 -1.55 10.31
N ARG A 96 17.53 -0.67 10.72
CA ARG A 96 18.96 -0.90 10.58
C ARG A 96 19.44 -1.67 11.79
#